data_AF-A0A086D8D9-F1
#
_entry.id   AF-A0A086D8D9-F1
#
_cell.length_a   1.000
_cell.length_b   1.000
_cell.length_c   1.000
_cell.angle_alpha   90.00
_cell.angle_beta   90.00
_cell.angle_gamma   90.00
#
_symmetry.space_group_name_H-M   'P 1'
#
loop_
_entity.id
_entity.type
_entity.pdbx_description
1 polymer ?
#
loop_
_entity_poly.entity_id
_entity_poly.type
_entity_poly.pdbx_seq_one_letter_code
_entity_poly.pdbx_strand_id
1 'polypeptide(L)'
;MSLYERFQSRMSAVDKLVNMYRELCSARGILPRGRLDEAHSDLLWLPRSAVAFSLAAMDAYVDEVVTDKLGEYRACVSLYVPMKNVLEQPASATCSSLCMHPSPTPDTDRGTRIWVDPSQPSGRTSLSFKSPEELIAAYRLLGHADIIESIAAIWPGPACTPTDIKQKLNVLIQRRNQITYEGDRDPEGHIRQIHPHYATRCKSFIENMVIRLHRVAYEP
;
A
#
# COMPACT_ATOMS: atom_id res chain seq x y z
N MET A 1 -17.28 -5.56 -13.84
CA MET A 1 -16.18 -6.15 -13.07
C MET A 1 -16.04 -5.38 -11.76
N SER A 2 -16.28 -6.03 -10.63
CA SER A 2 -16.20 -5.45 -9.28
C SER A 2 -14.76 -5.05 -8.93
N LEU A 3 -14.60 -4.18 -7.92
CA LEU A 3 -13.29 -3.79 -7.38
C LEU A 3 -12.45 -5.01 -6.98
N TYR A 4 -13.09 -5.97 -6.33
CA TYR A 4 -12.45 -7.17 -5.85
C TYR A 4 -12.05 -8.11 -7.01
N GLU A 5 -12.89 -8.25 -8.05
CA GLU A 5 -12.53 -9.00 -9.27
C GLU A 5 -11.32 -8.38 -9.99
N ARG A 6 -11.21 -7.04 -10.04
CA ARG A 6 -10.03 -6.35 -10.60
C ARG A 6 -8.77 -6.66 -9.79
N PHE A 7 -8.87 -6.67 -8.46
CA PHE A 7 -7.78 -7.08 -7.60
C PHE A 7 -7.35 -8.53 -7.87
N GLN A 8 -8.30 -9.47 -7.93
CA GLN A 8 -8.01 -10.89 -8.23
C GLN A 8 -7.33 -11.06 -9.59
N SER A 9 -7.81 -10.32 -10.60
CA SER A 9 -7.20 -10.32 -11.94
C SER A 9 -5.73 -9.88 -11.89
N ARG A 10 -5.40 -8.83 -11.12
CA ARG A 10 -4.01 -8.39 -10.90
C ARG A 10 -3.19 -9.44 -10.16
N MET A 11 -3.75 -10.11 -9.16
CA MET A 11 -3.07 -11.16 -8.40
C MET A 11 -2.74 -12.40 -9.26
N SER A 12 -3.50 -12.66 -10.33
CA SER A 12 -3.17 -13.74 -11.28
C SER A 12 -1.81 -13.53 -11.98
N ALA A 13 -1.37 -12.28 -12.17
CA ALA A 13 -0.05 -11.98 -12.73
C ALA A 13 1.09 -12.43 -11.80
N VAL A 14 0.85 -12.38 -10.49
CA VAL A 14 1.81 -12.85 -9.47
C VAL A 14 2.01 -14.37 -9.60
N ASP A 15 0.93 -15.13 -9.79
CA ASP A 15 1.02 -16.59 -9.99
C ASP A 15 1.81 -16.94 -11.26
N LYS A 16 1.59 -16.18 -12.35
CA LYS A 16 2.36 -16.34 -13.60
C LYS A 16 3.85 -16.12 -13.40
N LEU A 17 4.25 -15.10 -12.63
CA LEU A 17 5.67 -14.83 -12.33
C LEU A 17 6.31 -15.97 -11.53
N VAL A 18 5.59 -16.50 -10.53
CA VAL A 18 6.08 -17.63 -9.73
C VAL A 18 6.15 -18.92 -10.54
N ASN A 19 5.21 -19.16 -11.45
CA ASN A 19 5.24 -20.32 -12.35
C ASN A 19 6.37 -20.22 -13.36
N MET A 20 6.56 -19.06 -13.98
CA MET A 20 7.66 -18.79 -14.90
C MET A 20 9.02 -19.03 -14.24
N TYR A 21 9.18 -18.66 -12.97
CA TYR A 21 10.40 -18.97 -12.21
C TYR A 21 10.65 -20.48 -12.15
N ARG A 22 9.63 -21.27 -11.82
CA ARG A 22 9.75 -22.74 -11.71
C ARG A 22 10.08 -23.37 -13.07
N GLU A 23 9.43 -22.91 -14.13
CA GLU A 23 9.65 -23.40 -15.50
C GLU A 23 11.09 -23.11 -15.95
N LEU A 24 11.57 -21.89 -15.75
CA LEU A 24 12.94 -21.51 -16.10
C LEU A 24 13.99 -22.24 -15.27
N CYS A 25 13.76 -22.45 -13.96
CA CYS A 25 14.63 -23.29 -13.15
C CYS A 25 14.69 -24.71 -13.69
N SER A 26 13.53 -25.30 -14.02
CA SER A 26 13.46 -26.66 -14.57
C SER A 26 14.18 -26.76 -15.92
N ALA A 27 13.98 -25.78 -16.81
CA ALA A 27 14.61 -25.75 -18.13
C ALA A 27 16.14 -25.62 -18.05
N ARG A 28 16.66 -24.99 -16.99
CA ARG A 28 18.09 -24.83 -16.73
C ARG A 28 18.69 -25.90 -15.81
N GLY A 29 17.90 -26.91 -15.40
CA GLY A 29 18.35 -27.97 -14.49
C GLY A 29 18.67 -27.49 -13.07
N ILE A 30 18.11 -26.35 -12.65
CA ILE A 30 18.36 -25.72 -11.36
C ILE A 30 17.32 -26.22 -10.35
N LEU A 31 17.79 -26.61 -9.16
CA LEU A 31 16.88 -26.95 -8.07
C LEU A 31 16.13 -25.69 -7.60
N PRO A 32 14.79 -25.69 -7.55
CA PRO A 32 13.98 -24.50 -7.23
C PRO A 32 14.19 -23.93 -5.81
N ARG A 33 14.89 -24.67 -4.94
CA ARG A 33 15.14 -24.33 -3.53
C ARG A 33 16.59 -23.96 -3.22
N GLY A 34 17.46 -23.99 -4.22
CA GLY A 34 18.88 -23.64 -4.07
C GLY A 34 19.11 -22.13 -4.07
N ARG A 35 20.24 -21.71 -3.50
CA ARG A 35 20.79 -20.37 -3.76
C ARG A 35 21.13 -20.29 -5.25
N LEU A 36 20.67 -19.24 -5.91
CA LEU A 36 21.06 -19.00 -7.30
C LEU A 36 22.49 -18.50 -7.33
N ASP A 37 23.30 -19.10 -8.20
CA ASP A 37 24.64 -18.63 -8.51
C ASP A 37 24.58 -17.34 -9.36
N GLU A 38 25.74 -16.78 -9.67
CA GLU A 38 25.84 -15.55 -10.45
C GLU A 38 25.29 -15.73 -11.88
N ALA A 39 25.50 -16.91 -12.47
CA ALA A 39 25.04 -17.28 -13.81
C ALA A 39 23.51 -17.30 -13.96
N HIS A 40 22.78 -17.52 -12.86
CA HIS A 40 21.31 -17.59 -12.86
C HIS A 40 20.66 -16.50 -11.99
N SER A 41 21.41 -15.43 -11.68
CA SER A 41 20.93 -14.32 -10.86
C SER A 41 19.77 -13.54 -11.50
N ASP A 42 19.60 -13.64 -12.82
CA ASP A 42 18.47 -13.08 -13.57
C ASP A 42 17.12 -13.64 -13.08
N LEU A 43 17.09 -14.92 -12.67
CA LEU A 43 15.87 -15.56 -12.18
C LEU A 43 15.35 -14.95 -10.87
N LEU A 44 16.19 -14.25 -10.10
CA LEU A 44 15.77 -13.56 -8.88
C LEU A 44 14.77 -12.43 -9.17
N TRP A 45 14.73 -11.89 -10.40
CA TRP A 45 13.81 -10.82 -10.76
C TRP A 45 12.35 -11.26 -10.76
N LEU A 46 12.05 -12.53 -11.09
CA LEU A 46 10.68 -13.04 -11.11
C LEU A 46 10.01 -13.02 -9.72
N PRO A 47 10.58 -13.62 -8.66
CA PRO A 47 10.03 -13.51 -7.31
C PRO A 47 10.07 -12.09 -6.75
N ARG A 48 11.03 -11.24 -7.14
CA ARG A 48 11.02 -9.81 -6.77
C ARG A 48 9.83 -9.07 -7.37
N SER A 49 9.64 -9.21 -8.67
CA SER A 49 8.49 -8.66 -9.39
C SER A 49 7.20 -9.17 -8.76
N ALA A 50 7.11 -10.46 -8.43
CA ALA A 50 5.93 -11.02 -7.78
C ALA A 50 5.60 -10.34 -6.44
N VAL A 51 6.59 -10.03 -5.61
CA VAL A 51 6.40 -9.25 -4.37
C VAL A 51 5.93 -7.82 -4.68
N ALA A 52 6.61 -7.14 -5.60
CA ALA A 52 6.27 -5.76 -5.98
C ALA A 52 4.85 -5.67 -6.56
N PHE A 53 4.46 -6.59 -7.45
CA PHE A 53 3.13 -6.67 -8.04
C PHE A 53 2.04 -7.01 -7.01
N SER A 54 2.34 -7.85 -6.01
CA SER A 54 1.38 -8.14 -4.93
C SER A 54 1.01 -6.86 -4.18
N LEU A 55 2.01 -6.07 -3.77
CA LEU A 55 1.77 -4.80 -3.07
C LEU A 55 1.17 -3.73 -3.98
N ALA A 56 1.59 -3.65 -5.25
CA ALA A 56 0.99 -2.74 -6.21
C ALA A 56 -0.50 -3.06 -6.47
N ALA A 57 -0.90 -4.33 -6.42
CA ALA A 57 -2.29 -4.73 -6.53
C ALA A 57 -3.13 -4.27 -5.32
N MET A 58 -2.56 -4.34 -4.11
CA MET A 58 -3.18 -3.79 -2.90
C MET A 58 -3.29 -2.27 -2.95
N ASP A 59 -2.19 -1.60 -3.31
CA ASP A 59 -2.09 -0.14 -3.50
C ASP A 59 -3.22 0.34 -4.44
N ALA A 60 -3.34 -0.30 -5.62
CA ALA A 60 -4.39 0.00 -6.58
C ALA A 60 -5.80 -0.30 -6.04
N TYR A 61 -5.98 -1.42 -5.33
CA TYR A 61 -7.27 -1.76 -4.74
C TYR A 61 -7.74 -0.69 -3.74
N VAL A 62 -6.86 -0.25 -2.83
CA VAL A 62 -7.23 0.77 -1.84
C VAL A 62 -7.50 2.11 -2.51
N ASP A 63 -6.71 2.53 -3.50
CA ASP A 63 -7.00 3.77 -4.24
C ASP A 63 -8.36 3.70 -4.94
N GLU A 64 -8.72 2.54 -5.50
CA GLU A 64 -10.03 2.34 -6.11
C GLU A 64 -11.16 2.34 -5.07
N VAL A 65 -10.99 1.74 -3.88
CA VAL A 65 -11.98 1.81 -2.78
C VAL A 65 -12.18 3.24 -2.30
N VAL A 66 -11.09 3.98 -2.07
CA VAL A 66 -11.16 5.39 -1.65
C VAL A 66 -11.86 6.22 -2.72
N THR A 67 -11.55 5.97 -4.00
CA THR A 67 -12.23 6.64 -5.12
C THR A 67 -13.71 6.30 -5.18
N ASP A 68 -14.07 5.03 -5.02
CA ASP A 68 -15.44 4.54 -5.08
C ASP A 68 -16.31 5.10 -3.94
N LYS A 69 -15.78 5.12 -2.71
CA LYS A 69 -16.52 5.57 -1.52
C LYS A 69 -16.60 7.08 -1.37
N LEU A 70 -15.58 7.83 -1.80
CA LEU A 70 -15.58 9.29 -1.69
C LEU A 70 -16.14 9.99 -2.94
N GLY A 71 -16.22 9.31 -4.09
CA GLY A 71 -16.78 9.87 -5.32
C GLY A 71 -16.18 11.23 -5.70
N GLU A 72 -17.03 12.21 -6.01
CA GLU A 72 -16.66 13.59 -6.36
C GLU A 72 -16.11 14.44 -5.19
N TYR A 73 -16.14 13.97 -3.93
CA TYR A 73 -15.50 14.71 -2.82
C TYR A 73 -13.99 14.91 -3.05
N ARG A 74 -13.36 14.09 -3.91
CA ARG A 74 -11.99 14.31 -4.40
C ARG A 74 -11.81 15.55 -5.28
N ALA A 75 -12.88 16.05 -5.93
CA ALA A 75 -12.83 17.30 -6.68
C ALA A 75 -12.81 18.52 -5.75
N CYS A 76 -13.39 18.41 -4.55
CA CYS A 76 -13.35 19.46 -3.52
C CYS A 76 -12.15 19.33 -2.57
N VAL A 77 -11.63 18.13 -2.37
CA VAL A 77 -10.45 17.87 -1.56
C VAL A 77 -9.41 17.25 -2.46
N SER A 78 -8.47 18.06 -2.95
CA SER A 78 -7.26 17.51 -3.54
C SER A 78 -6.51 16.75 -2.43
N LEU A 79 -6.78 15.44 -2.36
CA LEU A 79 -6.09 14.48 -1.51
C LEU A 79 -4.63 14.27 -1.95
N TYR A 80 -4.15 15.11 -2.87
CA TYR A 80 -2.78 15.19 -3.35
C TYR A 80 -1.92 16.10 -2.48
N VAL A 81 -2.22 16.15 -1.18
CA VAL A 81 -1.18 16.45 -0.22
C VAL A 81 -0.41 15.15 -0.08
N PRO A 82 0.90 15.09 -0.41
CA PRO A 82 1.71 13.92 -0.09
C PRO A 82 1.43 13.57 1.38
N MET A 83 0.97 12.35 1.68
CA MET A 83 0.53 11.94 3.02
C MET A 83 1.56 12.23 4.13
N LYS A 84 2.79 12.57 3.75
CA LYS A 84 3.82 13.23 4.57
C LYS A 84 3.30 14.42 5.39
N ASN A 85 2.43 15.29 4.86
CA ASN A 85 1.98 16.48 5.60
C ASN A 85 0.77 16.24 6.52
N VAL A 86 0.12 15.06 6.45
CA VAL A 86 -0.92 14.68 7.43
C VAL A 86 -0.28 14.18 8.73
N LEU A 87 0.98 13.76 8.68
CA LEU A 87 1.74 13.29 9.84
C LEU A 87 2.48 14.41 10.59
N GLU A 88 2.68 15.57 9.98
CA GLU A 88 3.38 16.73 10.57
C GLU A 88 2.38 17.87 10.87
N GLN A 89 1.51 17.69 11.85
CA GLN A 89 0.94 18.82 12.58
C GLN A 89 1.63 18.93 13.94
N PRO A 90 2.67 19.76 14.10
CA PRO A 90 3.10 20.16 15.42
C PRO A 90 2.04 21.06 16.06
N ALA A 91 1.67 20.72 17.29
CA ALA A 91 0.90 21.60 18.15
C ALA A 91 1.70 22.88 18.44
N SER A 92 1.06 24.02 18.19
CA SER A 92 1.50 25.39 18.53
C SER A 92 2.66 25.99 17.72
N ALA A 93 2.37 27.15 17.11
CA ALA A 93 3.29 28.28 17.06
C ALA A 93 2.48 29.56 16.78
N THR A 94 2.34 30.35 17.84
CA THR A 94 1.91 31.75 17.83
C THR A 94 2.81 32.57 16.91
N CYS A 95 2.27 33.34 15.98
CA CYS A 95 2.95 34.54 15.50
C CYS A 95 1.94 35.59 14.99
N SER A 96 2.12 36.80 15.51
CA SER A 96 1.21 37.94 15.46
C SER A 96 1.50 38.88 14.29
N SER A 97 0.47 39.68 13.94
CA SER A 97 0.52 40.97 13.21
C SER A 97 0.70 40.85 11.68
N LEU A 98 -0.01 41.53 10.79
CA LEU A 98 -1.10 42.52 10.78
C LEU A 98 -1.95 42.19 9.53
N CYS A 99 -3.28 42.28 9.59
CA CYS A 99 -4.05 43.32 8.91
C CYS A 99 -5.53 43.26 9.34
N MET A 100 -6.14 44.43 9.35
CA MET A 100 -7.39 44.82 10.00
C MET A 100 -8.68 44.21 9.39
N HIS A 101 -9.54 43.75 10.31
CA HIS A 101 -11.02 43.60 10.38
C HIS A 101 -11.94 44.21 9.28
N PRO A 102 -13.22 43.73 9.10
CA PRO A 102 -14.13 43.27 10.18
C PRO A 102 -14.94 41.99 9.95
N SER A 103 -15.28 41.38 11.10
CA SER A 103 -16.18 40.24 11.29
C SER A 103 -17.63 40.54 10.89
N PRO A 104 -18.43 39.49 10.61
CA PRO A 104 -19.37 39.07 11.65
C PRO A 104 -19.29 37.56 11.93
N THR A 105 -19.50 37.22 13.20
CA THR A 105 -19.74 35.87 13.74
C THR A 105 -21.07 35.89 14.51
N PRO A 106 -21.64 34.75 14.94
CA PRO A 106 -21.28 33.35 14.68
C PRO A 106 -22.48 32.51 14.18
N ASP A 107 -22.25 31.43 13.44
CA ASP A 107 -22.59 30.10 13.97
C ASP A 107 -22.01 28.94 13.15
N THR A 108 -21.42 28.01 13.91
CA THR A 108 -21.17 26.58 13.65
C THR A 108 -20.67 26.16 12.25
N ASP A 109 -19.36 25.91 12.13
CA ASP A 109 -18.78 24.58 11.86
C ASP A 109 -17.33 24.75 11.36
N ARG A 110 -16.34 24.33 12.16
CA ARG A 110 -14.91 24.44 11.81
C ARG A 110 -14.53 23.31 10.85
N GLY A 111 -14.98 23.42 9.61
CA GLY A 111 -14.38 22.71 8.49
C GLY A 111 -13.16 23.48 7.98
N THR A 112 -11.96 22.98 8.23
CA THR A 112 -10.71 23.50 7.66
C THR A 112 -10.81 23.46 6.12
N ARG A 113 -11.07 24.60 5.46
CA ARG A 113 -11.06 24.68 4.00
C ARG A 113 -9.62 24.71 3.51
N ILE A 114 -9.15 23.57 3.01
CA ILE A 114 -7.86 23.45 2.32
C ILE A 114 -8.09 23.91 0.87
N TRP A 115 -7.55 25.08 0.52
CA TRP A 115 -7.51 25.55 -0.87
C TRP A 115 -6.40 24.83 -1.62
N VAL A 116 -6.71 24.32 -2.82
CA VAL A 116 -5.70 23.72 -3.71
C VAL A 116 -5.79 24.34 -5.11
N ASP A 117 -4.62 24.62 -5.66
CA ASP A 117 -4.39 25.22 -6.97
C ASP A 117 -4.81 24.26 -8.11
N PRO A 118 -5.76 24.66 -8.99
CA PRO A 118 -6.25 23.84 -10.11
C PRO A 118 -5.23 23.60 -11.24
N SER A 119 -4.06 24.21 -11.19
CA SER A 119 -3.10 24.21 -12.31
C SER A 119 -2.18 22.99 -12.38
N GLN A 120 -2.25 22.03 -11.45
CA GLN A 120 -1.50 20.78 -11.58
C GLN A 120 -2.15 19.84 -12.60
N PRO A 121 -1.38 19.29 -13.56
CA PRO A 121 -1.92 18.37 -14.55
C PRO A 121 -2.46 17.12 -13.84
N SER A 122 -3.66 16.71 -14.21
CA SER A 122 -4.39 15.53 -13.74
C SER A 122 -3.71 14.22 -14.14
N GLY A 123 -2.45 14.03 -13.75
CA GLY A 123 -1.77 12.74 -13.76
C GLY A 123 -2.19 11.99 -12.50
N ARG A 124 -3.09 11.02 -12.66
CA ARG A 124 -3.45 10.05 -11.60
C ARG A 124 -2.19 9.29 -11.20
N THR A 125 -1.49 9.74 -10.19
CA THR A 125 -0.40 8.97 -9.60
C THR A 125 -1.05 7.99 -8.63
N SER A 126 -1.06 6.70 -8.98
CA SER A 126 -1.54 5.65 -8.09
C SER A 126 -0.88 5.78 -6.71
N LEU A 127 -1.70 5.72 -5.65
CA LEU A 127 -1.19 5.70 -4.27
C LEU A 127 -0.24 4.52 -4.12
N SER A 128 1.05 4.80 -3.88
CA SER A 128 2.03 3.76 -3.57
C SER A 128 2.33 3.85 -2.08
N PHE A 129 1.69 3.03 -1.25
CA PHE A 129 1.84 3.18 0.21
C PHE A 129 3.27 2.92 0.67
N LYS A 130 3.88 3.91 1.35
CA LYS A 130 5.24 3.80 1.88
C LYS A 130 5.28 3.24 3.29
N SER A 131 4.17 3.21 4.00
CA SER A 131 4.02 2.61 5.32
C SER A 131 2.60 2.12 5.59
N PRO A 132 2.39 1.26 6.61
CA PRO A 132 1.06 0.90 7.09
C PRO A 132 0.19 2.11 7.48
N GLU A 133 0.82 3.18 7.98
CA GLU A 133 0.13 4.40 8.45
C GLU A 133 -0.61 5.11 7.32
N GLU A 134 -0.09 5.07 6.10
CA GLU A 134 -0.76 5.64 4.93
C GLU A 134 -2.04 4.87 4.59
N LEU A 135 -2.03 3.53 4.71
CA LEU A 135 -3.24 2.70 4.56
C LEU A 135 -4.26 3.00 5.67
N ILE A 136 -3.82 3.14 6.91
CA ILE A 136 -4.69 3.52 8.04
C ILE A 136 -5.31 4.89 7.80
N ALA A 137 -4.52 5.87 7.36
CA ALA A 137 -5.01 7.20 7.05
C ALA A 137 -6.04 7.18 5.90
N ALA A 138 -5.81 6.38 4.86
CA ALA A 138 -6.77 6.20 3.78
C ALA A 138 -8.13 5.66 4.26
N TYR A 139 -8.12 4.65 5.13
CA TYR A 139 -9.36 4.08 5.69
C TYR A 139 -10.01 4.95 6.77
N ARG A 140 -9.22 5.74 7.50
CA ARG A 140 -9.76 6.75 8.42
C ARG A 140 -10.62 7.79 7.69
N LEU A 141 -10.25 8.19 6.47
CA LEU A 141 -11.07 9.07 5.63
C LEU A 141 -12.43 8.45 5.27
N LEU A 142 -12.53 7.13 5.29
CA LEU A 142 -13.76 6.38 5.02
C LEU A 142 -14.57 6.09 6.31
N GLY A 143 -14.17 6.65 7.45
CA GLY A 143 -14.80 6.40 8.75
C GLY A 143 -14.31 5.15 9.48
N HIS A 144 -13.26 4.48 8.97
CA HIS A 144 -12.68 3.28 9.58
C HIS A 144 -11.35 3.60 10.28
N ALA A 145 -11.42 4.26 11.44
CA ALA A 145 -10.23 4.66 12.21
C ALA A 145 -9.43 3.45 12.75
N ASP A 146 -10.13 2.38 13.12
CA ASP A 146 -9.56 1.16 13.73
C ASP A 146 -9.50 0.01 12.71
N ILE A 147 -9.05 0.31 11.48
CA ILE A 147 -9.07 -0.64 10.37
C ILE A 147 -8.19 -1.87 10.63
N ILE A 148 -7.06 -1.71 11.32
CA ILE A 148 -6.15 -2.83 11.61
C ILE A 148 -6.79 -3.76 12.65
N GLU A 149 -7.41 -3.19 13.67
CA GLU A 149 -8.15 -3.89 14.72
C GLU A 149 -9.31 -4.68 14.10
N SER A 150 -10.05 -4.04 13.20
CA SER A 150 -11.14 -4.66 12.44
C SER A 150 -10.66 -5.84 11.59
N ILE A 151 -9.51 -5.68 10.91
CA ILE A 151 -8.89 -6.76 10.13
C ILE A 151 -8.42 -7.91 11.03
N ALA A 152 -7.80 -7.59 12.17
CA ALA A 152 -7.29 -8.57 13.12
C ALA A 152 -8.42 -9.43 13.69
N ALA A 153 -9.56 -8.81 14.01
CA ALA A 153 -10.75 -9.50 14.53
C ALA A 153 -11.29 -10.60 13.58
N ILE A 154 -11.08 -10.46 12.27
CA ILE A 154 -11.52 -11.42 11.26
C ILE A 154 -10.36 -12.16 10.57
N TRP A 155 -9.15 -12.12 11.15
CA TRP A 155 -7.97 -12.81 10.65
C TRP A 155 -8.08 -14.33 10.82
N PRO A 156 -7.68 -15.18 9.84
CA PRO A 156 -7.86 -16.62 9.96
C PRO A 156 -6.66 -17.25 10.69
N GLY A 157 -6.92 -18.22 11.56
CA GLY A 157 -5.87 -18.94 12.30
C GLY A 157 -5.64 -18.38 13.71
N PRO A 158 -4.50 -18.70 14.37
CA PRO A 158 -4.23 -18.23 15.72
C PRO A 158 -4.29 -16.69 15.78
N ALA A 159 -4.71 -16.16 16.93
CA ALA A 159 -4.96 -14.72 17.13
C ALA A 159 -3.78 -13.88 16.61
N CYS A 160 -3.93 -13.37 15.39
CA CYS A 160 -2.95 -12.48 14.78
C CYS A 160 -3.28 -11.09 15.29
N THR A 161 -2.42 -10.53 16.12
CA THR A 161 -2.69 -9.24 16.75
C THR A 161 -2.63 -8.11 15.72
N PRO A 162 -3.27 -6.95 15.99
CA PRO A 162 -3.08 -5.75 15.18
C PRO A 162 -1.60 -5.41 14.95
N THR A 163 -0.78 -5.59 16.00
CA THR A 163 0.67 -5.39 15.96
C THR A 163 1.36 -6.32 14.96
N ASP A 164 1.02 -7.62 14.97
CA ASP A 164 1.60 -8.60 14.05
C ASP A 164 1.27 -8.26 12.58
N ILE A 165 0.02 -7.84 12.32
CA ILE A 165 -0.43 -7.44 10.98
C ILE A 165 0.34 -6.20 10.52
N LYS A 166 0.43 -5.15 11.36
CA LYS A 166 1.18 -3.93 11.04
C LYS A 166 2.65 -4.22 10.80
N GLN A 167 3.29 -5.01 11.67
CA GLN A 167 4.70 -5.35 11.55
C GLN A 167 4.96 -6.13 10.26
N LYS A 168 4.15 -7.14 9.96
CA LYS A 168 4.29 -7.92 8.74
C LYS A 168 4.04 -7.10 7.48
N LEU A 169 3.04 -6.22 7.49
CA LEU A 169 2.79 -5.30 6.39
C LEU A 169 3.98 -4.35 6.19
N ASN A 170 4.52 -3.79 7.28
CA ASN A 170 5.68 -2.90 7.22
C ASN A 170 6.90 -3.59 6.59
N VAL A 171 7.21 -4.82 7.02
CA VAL A 171 8.32 -5.61 6.44
C VAL A 171 8.14 -5.81 4.94
N LEU A 172 6.92 -6.11 4.49
CA LEU A 172 6.63 -6.30 3.06
C LEU A 172 6.74 -4.98 2.27
N ILE A 173 6.21 -3.88 2.80
CA ILE A 173 6.32 -2.56 2.17
C ILE A 173 7.78 -2.11 2.06
N GLN A 174 8.55 -2.26 3.13
CA GLN A 174 9.99 -1.99 3.13
C GLN A 174 10.71 -2.85 2.08
N ARG A 175 10.38 -4.15 2.02
CA ARG A 175 10.95 -5.05 1.02
C ARG A 175 10.61 -4.63 -0.41
N ARG A 176 9.38 -4.19 -0.68
CA ARG A 176 8.99 -3.64 -1.98
C ARG A 176 9.78 -2.38 -2.30
N ASN A 177 9.93 -1.46 -1.35
CA ASN A 177 10.68 -0.23 -1.59
C ASN A 177 12.13 -0.54 -1.95
N GLN A 178 12.75 -1.50 -1.25
CA GLN A 178 14.07 -2.03 -1.59
C GLN A 178 14.13 -2.57 -3.02
N ILE A 179 13.14 -3.38 -3.42
CA ILE A 179 13.05 -3.96 -4.76
C ILE A 179 12.86 -2.89 -5.84
N THR A 180 11.98 -1.93 -5.62
CA THR A 180 11.56 -0.98 -6.65
C THR A 180 12.51 0.21 -6.80
N TYR A 181 13.14 0.66 -5.70
CA TYR A 181 13.88 1.92 -5.69
C TYR A 181 15.35 1.80 -5.26
N GLU A 182 15.71 0.78 -4.48
CA GLU A 182 17.04 0.68 -3.85
C GLU A 182 17.90 -0.45 -4.42
N GLY A 183 17.43 -1.14 -5.46
CA GLY A 183 18.18 -2.22 -6.14
C GLY A 183 18.27 -3.54 -5.36
N ASP A 184 17.53 -3.66 -4.26
CA ASP A 184 17.39 -4.87 -3.45
C ASP A 184 18.69 -5.52 -2.95
N ARG A 185 19.57 -4.73 -2.33
CA ARG A 185 20.89 -5.19 -1.89
C ARG A 185 20.93 -5.60 -0.41
N ASP A 186 21.83 -6.51 -0.07
CA ASP A 186 22.20 -6.81 1.33
C ASP A 186 23.14 -5.71 1.89
N PRO A 187 23.43 -5.70 3.20
CA PRO A 187 24.35 -4.73 3.81
C PRO A 187 25.75 -4.72 3.19
N GLU A 188 26.18 -5.85 2.62
CA GLU A 188 27.46 -6.03 1.94
C GLU A 188 27.43 -5.54 0.47
N GLY A 189 26.26 -5.14 -0.03
CA GLY A 189 26.09 -4.58 -1.37
C GLY A 189 25.80 -5.62 -2.47
N HIS A 190 25.67 -6.91 -2.13
CA HIS A 190 25.28 -7.95 -3.08
C HIS A 190 23.79 -7.95 -3.32
N ILE A 191 23.38 -8.47 -4.47
CA ILE A 191 21.98 -8.70 -4.81
C ILE A 191 21.38 -9.67 -3.78
N ARG A 192 20.39 -9.22 -2.99
CA ARG A 192 19.82 -10.03 -1.92
C ARG A 192 19.04 -11.20 -2.48
N GLN A 193 19.36 -12.41 -2.03
CA GLN A 193 18.65 -13.62 -2.44
C GLN A 193 17.17 -13.55 -2.07
N ILE A 194 16.31 -14.11 -2.93
CA ILE A 194 14.87 -14.20 -2.68
C ILE A 194 14.36 -15.55 -3.22
N HIS A 195 13.56 -16.22 -2.40
CA HIS A 195 13.00 -17.52 -2.75
C HIS A 195 11.55 -17.36 -3.24
N PRO A 196 11.08 -18.13 -4.25
CA PRO A 196 9.68 -18.06 -4.73
C PRO A 196 8.63 -18.29 -3.63
N HIS A 197 8.98 -19.04 -2.58
CA HIS A 197 8.13 -19.20 -1.40
C HIS A 197 7.87 -17.89 -0.67
N TYR A 198 8.85 -16.97 -0.62
CA TYR A 198 8.66 -15.64 -0.04
C TYR A 198 7.60 -14.86 -0.84
N ALA A 199 7.70 -14.87 -2.17
CA ALA A 199 6.70 -14.24 -3.04
C ALA A 199 5.30 -14.85 -2.86
N THR A 200 5.22 -16.18 -2.75
CA THR A 200 3.94 -16.89 -2.50
C THR A 200 3.33 -16.51 -1.15
N ARG A 201 4.15 -16.39 -0.09
CA ARG A 201 3.70 -15.94 1.24
C ARG A 201 3.30 -14.48 1.25
N CYS A 202 4.01 -13.62 0.52
CA CYS A 202 3.64 -12.22 0.33
C CYS A 202 2.27 -12.12 -0.35
N LYS A 203 2.07 -12.78 -1.50
CA LYS A 203 0.78 -12.91 -2.18
C LYS A 203 -0.33 -13.33 -1.23
N SER A 204 -0.16 -14.45 -0.54
CA SER A 204 -1.18 -15.00 0.36
C SER A 204 -1.53 -14.02 1.48
N PHE A 205 -0.55 -13.31 2.03
CA PHE A 205 -0.79 -12.29 3.05
C PHE A 205 -1.58 -11.11 2.49
N ILE A 206 -1.21 -10.61 1.30
CA ILE A 206 -1.87 -9.48 0.66
C ILE A 206 -3.30 -9.83 0.23
N GLU A 207 -3.54 -11.03 -0.32
CA GLU A 207 -4.89 -11.51 -0.62
C GLU A 207 -5.77 -11.54 0.64
N ASN A 208 -5.22 -12.09 1.73
CA ASN A 208 -5.92 -12.11 3.01
C ASN A 208 -6.18 -10.69 3.56
N MET A 209 -5.25 -9.77 3.38
CA MET A 209 -5.41 -8.37 3.76
C MET A 209 -6.54 -7.71 2.97
N VAL A 210 -6.51 -7.82 1.63
CA VAL A 210 -7.49 -7.18 0.75
C VAL A 210 -8.89 -7.75 0.91
N ILE A 211 -9.04 -9.06 1.12
CA ILE A 211 -10.35 -9.67 1.45
C ILE A 211 -10.97 -8.99 2.68
N ARG A 212 -10.16 -8.68 3.69
CA ARG A 212 -10.64 -8.12 4.96
C ARG A 212 -10.89 -6.63 4.87
N LEU A 213 -10.00 -5.91 4.17
CA LEU A 213 -10.22 -4.53 3.79
C LEU A 213 -11.55 -4.39 3.02
N HIS A 214 -11.84 -5.30 2.09
CA HIS A 214 -13.10 -5.34 1.36
C HIS A 214 -14.31 -5.53 2.28
N ARG A 215 -14.25 -6.55 3.15
CA ARG A 215 -15.32 -6.82 4.11
C ARG A 215 -15.60 -5.63 5.01
N VAL A 216 -14.58 -5.04 5.62
CA VAL A 216 -14.75 -3.87 6.50
C VAL A 216 -15.37 -2.68 5.74
N ALA A 217 -15.00 -2.47 4.47
CA ALA A 217 -15.50 -1.35 3.68
C ALA A 217 -16.90 -1.55 3.07
N TYR A 218 -17.35 -2.78 2.83
CA TYR A 218 -18.56 -3.07 2.05
C TYR A 218 -19.55 -4.05 2.70
N GLU A 219 -19.13 -4.82 3.70
CA GLU A 219 -19.91 -5.87 4.37
C GLU A 219 -19.91 -5.64 5.90
N PRO A 220 -20.52 -4.55 6.40
CA PRO A 220 -20.60 -4.28 7.84
C PRO A 220 -21.46 -5.29 8.60
#